data_AF-A0A939CCG2-F1
#
_entry.id   AF-A0A939CCG2-F1
#
_cell.length_a   1.000
_cell.length_b   1.000
_cell.length_c   1.000
_cell.angle_alpha   90.00
_cell.angle_beta   90.00
_cell.angle_gamma   90.00
#
_symmetry.space_group_name_H-M   'P 1'
#
loop_
_entity.id
_entity.type
_entity.pdbx_description
1 polymer ?
#
loop_
_entity_poly.entity_id
_entity_poly.type
_entity_poly.pdbx_seq_one_letter_code
_entity_poly.pdbx_strand_id
1 'polypeptide(L)'
;MTEKKSVWKLEEGEVRKPALAHFVMMALFAGVGVVVGTFGSLAISLGPVSAFWPGQAIQSVGTIWYGGWGMIAGIVFPMISNSISGAVALPISICYIPGNLAQAAIGAWAFRKFDCDPRLKSAKDWIVFLLFGTVLANAIGAAEGNLVLYLFGMITAEAIPLSFFGWFLGNTVASAILGVIMLKFLSPLVMKTRTFCKGIWA
;
A
#
# COMPACT_ATOMS: atom_id res chain seq x y z
N MET A 1 23.74 -10.56 24.61
CA MET A 1 22.79 -10.08 23.59
C MET A 1 21.63 -11.05 23.52
N THR A 2 20.44 -10.66 23.94
CA THR A 2 19.22 -11.47 23.77
C THR A 2 18.87 -11.53 22.28
N GLU A 3 18.75 -12.73 21.72
CA GLU A 3 18.30 -12.90 20.32
C GLU A 3 16.97 -12.19 20.10
N LYS A 4 16.93 -11.28 19.13
CA LYS A 4 15.69 -10.59 18.75
C LYS A 4 14.77 -11.62 18.09
N LYS A 5 13.72 -12.04 18.81
CA LYS A 5 12.70 -12.94 18.27
C LYS A 5 12.01 -12.27 17.08
N SER A 6 12.12 -12.91 15.90
CA SER A 6 11.47 -12.46 14.68
C SER A 6 9.95 -12.44 14.85
N VAL A 7 9.30 -11.37 14.41
CA VAL A 7 7.84 -11.22 14.50
C VAL A 7 7.10 -11.98 13.41
N TRP A 8 7.84 -12.45 12.38
CA TRP A 8 7.34 -13.19 11.22
C TRP A 8 7.41 -14.70 11.40
N LYS A 9 8.07 -15.20 12.45
CA LYS A 9 8.13 -16.63 12.75
C LYS A 9 6.98 -17.02 13.66
N LEU A 10 6.35 -18.15 13.36
CA LEU A 10 5.37 -18.77 14.26
C LEU A 10 6.08 -19.22 15.53
N GLU A 11 5.43 -19.02 16.67
CA GLU A 11 5.86 -19.58 17.94
C GLU A 11 5.46 -21.06 18.03
N GLU A 12 6.11 -21.82 18.89
CA GLU A 12 5.77 -23.23 19.10
C GLU A 12 4.30 -23.35 19.56
N GLY A 13 3.52 -24.19 18.86
CA GLY A 13 2.08 -24.33 19.08
C GLY A 13 1.21 -23.21 18.51
N GLU A 14 1.78 -22.15 17.92
CA GLU A 14 1.01 -21.10 17.27
C GLU A 14 0.47 -21.57 15.91
N VAL A 15 -0.86 -21.58 15.78
CA VAL A 15 -1.54 -21.85 14.52
C VAL A 15 -2.15 -20.57 13.97
N ARG A 16 -1.75 -20.21 12.75
CA ARG A 16 -2.35 -19.15 11.95
C ARG A 16 -2.96 -19.79 10.71
N LYS A 17 -4.24 -19.48 10.44
CA LYS A 17 -5.00 -19.99 9.30
C LYS A 17 -5.93 -18.88 8.79
N PRO A 18 -6.22 -18.85 7.48
CA PRO A 18 -7.26 -17.98 6.94
C PRO A 18 -8.60 -18.25 7.62
N ALA A 19 -9.34 -17.17 7.91
CA ALA A 19 -10.59 -17.20 8.64
C ALA A 19 -11.44 -15.98 8.29
N LEU A 20 -12.72 -16.00 8.64
CA LEU A 20 -13.66 -14.89 8.39
C LEU A 20 -13.10 -13.52 8.83
N ALA A 21 -12.41 -13.48 9.97
CA ALA A 21 -11.79 -12.25 10.47
C ALA A 21 -10.81 -11.61 9.47
N HIS A 22 -10.08 -12.40 8.68
CA HIS A 22 -9.16 -11.86 7.66
C HIS A 22 -9.92 -11.23 6.49
N PHE A 23 -11.01 -11.87 6.06
CA PHE A 23 -11.90 -11.33 5.04
C PHE A 23 -12.54 -10.02 5.52
N VAL A 24 -12.96 -9.95 6.80
CA VAL A 24 -13.48 -8.73 7.41
C VAL A 24 -12.42 -7.62 7.43
N MET A 25 -11.17 -7.94 7.80
CA MET A 25 -10.09 -6.94 7.77
C MET A 25 -9.78 -6.47 6.36
N MET A 26 -9.78 -7.36 5.36
CA MET A 26 -9.63 -7.00 3.95
C MET A 26 -10.74 -6.03 3.52
N ALA A 27 -12.01 -6.35 3.79
CA ALA A 27 -13.14 -5.51 3.42
C ALA A 27 -13.10 -4.16 4.13
N LEU A 28 -12.72 -4.13 5.41
CA LEU A 28 -12.56 -2.89 6.17
C LEU A 28 -11.44 -2.01 5.58
N PHE A 29 -10.28 -2.59 5.30
CA PHE A 29 -9.16 -1.87 4.69
C PHE A 29 -9.49 -1.38 3.28
N ALA A 30 -10.21 -2.18 2.50
CA ALA A 30 -10.70 -1.76 1.20
C ALA A 30 -11.68 -0.58 1.35
N GLY A 31 -12.67 -0.67 2.24
CA GLY A 31 -13.62 0.41 2.47
C GLY A 31 -12.97 1.71 2.94
N VAL A 32 -12.07 1.64 3.93
CA VAL A 32 -11.27 2.80 4.37
C VAL A 32 -10.44 3.34 3.22
N GLY A 33 -9.78 2.47 2.46
CA GLY A 33 -9.00 2.81 1.27
C GLY A 33 -9.82 3.54 0.21
N VAL A 34 -11.05 3.08 -0.06
CA VAL A 34 -11.97 3.76 -1.00
C VAL A 34 -12.23 5.18 -0.53
N VAL A 35 -12.58 5.37 0.74
CA VAL A 35 -12.90 6.69 1.30
C VAL A 35 -11.68 7.61 1.22
N VAL A 36 -10.56 7.23 1.83
CA VAL A 36 -9.38 8.12 1.89
C VAL A 36 -8.76 8.33 0.53
N GLY A 37 -8.75 7.31 -0.34
CA GLY A 37 -8.28 7.43 -1.70
C GLY A 37 -9.13 8.41 -2.50
N THR A 38 -10.46 8.33 -2.39
CA THR A 38 -11.37 9.18 -3.17
C THR A 38 -11.21 10.64 -2.76
N PHE A 39 -11.24 10.91 -1.45
CA PHE A 39 -11.07 12.28 -0.97
C PHE A 39 -9.66 12.82 -1.22
N GLY A 40 -8.62 11.98 -1.16
CA GLY A 40 -7.27 12.41 -1.55
C GLY A 40 -7.14 12.75 -3.03
N SER A 41 -7.79 12.00 -3.90
CA SER A 41 -7.84 12.31 -5.34
C SER A 41 -8.55 13.63 -5.62
N LEU A 42 -9.57 13.97 -4.83
CA LEU A 42 -10.33 15.21 -4.97
C LEU A 42 -9.64 16.42 -4.34
N ALA A 43 -8.84 16.23 -3.28
CA ALA A 43 -8.28 17.32 -2.50
C ALA A 43 -7.15 18.08 -3.23
N ILE A 44 -6.24 17.37 -3.90
CA ILE A 44 -5.10 17.98 -4.61
C ILE A 44 -4.91 17.30 -5.98
N SER A 45 -5.82 17.57 -6.92
CA SER A 45 -5.79 17.01 -8.26
C SER A 45 -4.81 17.74 -9.19
N LEU A 46 -4.09 16.98 -10.01
CA LEU A 46 -3.27 17.41 -11.15
C LEU A 46 -3.86 16.88 -12.47
N GLY A 47 -5.20 16.76 -12.54
CA GLY A 47 -5.91 16.08 -13.64
C GLY A 47 -6.17 14.61 -13.29
N PRO A 48 -5.73 13.63 -14.11
CA PRO A 48 -5.94 12.20 -13.82
C PRO A 48 -5.08 11.67 -12.65
N VAL A 49 -4.20 12.52 -12.11
CA VAL A 49 -3.24 12.20 -11.04
C VAL A 49 -3.52 13.07 -9.82
N SER A 50 -3.25 12.55 -8.62
CA SER A 50 -3.27 13.33 -7.37
C SER A 50 -1.87 13.63 -6.87
N ALA A 51 -1.65 14.86 -6.40
CA ALA A 51 -0.41 15.28 -5.74
C ALA A 51 -0.36 14.87 -4.26
N PHE A 52 -1.42 14.29 -3.70
CA PHE A 52 -1.41 13.72 -2.36
C PHE A 52 -2.48 12.64 -2.22
N TRP A 53 -2.07 11.37 -2.23
CA TRP A 53 -3.00 10.26 -2.21
C TRP A 53 -2.78 9.34 -0.99
N PRO A 54 -3.55 9.53 0.10
CA PRO A 54 -3.38 8.78 1.35
C PRO A 54 -3.77 7.32 1.22
N GLY A 55 -4.48 6.94 0.15
CA GLY A 55 -4.76 5.54 -0.18
C GLY A 55 -3.50 4.70 -0.24
N GLN A 56 -2.36 5.25 -0.69
CA GLN A 56 -1.12 4.47 -0.77
C GLN A 56 -0.73 3.88 0.59
N ALA A 57 -0.83 4.67 1.67
CA ALA A 57 -0.51 4.21 3.02
C ALA A 57 -1.35 2.98 3.40
N ILE A 58 -2.62 2.97 3.00
CA ILE A 58 -3.52 1.83 3.20
C ILE A 58 -3.04 0.61 2.40
N GLN A 59 -2.61 0.77 1.14
CA GLN A 59 -2.08 -0.34 0.32
C GLN A 59 -0.85 -0.98 0.98
N SER A 60 0.18 -0.17 1.26
CA SER A 60 1.46 -0.68 1.73
C SER A 60 1.36 -1.23 3.15
N VAL A 61 0.71 -0.50 4.08
CA VAL A 61 0.58 -0.95 5.47
C VAL A 61 -0.39 -2.12 5.60
N GLY A 62 -1.50 -2.10 4.86
CA GLY A 62 -2.47 -3.20 4.87
C GLY A 62 -1.83 -4.54 4.52
N THR A 63 -0.92 -4.54 3.54
CA THR A 63 -0.20 -5.75 3.12
C THR A 63 0.90 -6.15 4.11
N ILE A 64 1.58 -5.19 4.75
CA ILE A 64 2.52 -5.47 5.84
C ILE A 64 1.80 -6.23 6.97
N TRP A 65 0.60 -5.79 7.34
CA TRP A 65 -0.18 -6.40 8.43
C TRP A 65 -0.92 -7.68 8.04
N TYR A 66 -1.56 -7.72 6.88
CA TYR A 66 -2.53 -8.75 6.51
C TYR A 66 -2.11 -9.60 5.30
N GLY A 67 -0.87 -9.43 4.82
CA GLY A 67 -0.32 -10.24 3.73
C GLY A 67 -1.18 -10.16 2.47
N GLY A 68 -1.51 -11.30 1.86
CA GLY A 68 -2.33 -11.41 0.66
C GLY A 68 -3.73 -10.80 0.80
N TRP A 69 -4.31 -10.78 2.00
CA TRP A 69 -5.56 -10.06 2.26
C TRP A 69 -5.39 -8.55 2.09
N GLY A 70 -4.26 -8.01 2.54
CA GLY A 70 -3.88 -6.63 2.27
C GLY A 70 -3.59 -6.37 0.79
N MET A 71 -3.02 -7.33 0.06
CA MET A 71 -2.81 -7.21 -1.40
C MET A 71 -4.14 -7.10 -2.14
N ILE A 72 -5.11 -7.95 -1.81
CA ILE A 72 -6.44 -7.91 -2.42
C ILE A 72 -7.10 -6.55 -2.14
N ALA A 73 -7.07 -6.08 -0.90
CA ALA A 73 -7.56 -4.76 -0.57
C ALA A 73 -6.85 -3.67 -1.38
N GLY A 74 -5.51 -3.73 -1.44
CA GLY A 74 -4.64 -2.81 -2.17
C GLY A 74 -4.85 -2.79 -3.68
N ILE A 75 -5.46 -3.83 -4.27
CA ILE A 75 -5.89 -3.83 -5.68
C ILE A 75 -7.31 -3.27 -5.82
N VAL A 76 -8.22 -3.71 -4.96
CA VAL A 76 -9.66 -3.47 -5.13
C VAL A 76 -10.03 -2.01 -4.85
N PHE A 77 -9.54 -1.44 -3.75
CA PHE A 77 -9.99 -0.10 -3.38
C PHE A 77 -9.50 1.00 -4.32
N PRO A 78 -8.27 0.99 -4.87
CA PRO A 78 -7.85 2.02 -5.81
C PRO A 78 -8.73 2.02 -7.07
N MET A 79 -9.13 0.84 -7.54
CA MET A 79 -10.03 0.72 -8.70
C MET A 79 -11.34 1.46 -8.48
N ILE A 80 -11.97 1.21 -7.33
CA ILE A 80 -13.23 1.82 -6.92
C ILE A 80 -13.02 3.33 -6.67
N SER A 81 -11.98 3.70 -5.93
CA SER A 81 -11.66 5.07 -5.57
C SER A 81 -11.43 5.97 -6.79
N ASN A 82 -10.64 5.49 -7.75
CA ASN A 82 -10.37 6.22 -9.00
C ASN A 82 -11.65 6.42 -9.82
N SER A 83 -12.54 5.42 -9.81
CA SER A 83 -13.81 5.49 -10.54
C SER A 83 -14.79 6.47 -9.87
N ILE A 84 -14.91 6.46 -8.55
CA ILE A 84 -15.80 7.36 -7.79
C ILE A 84 -15.31 8.81 -7.86
N SER A 85 -13.99 9.03 -7.77
CA SER A 85 -13.41 10.37 -7.86
C SER A 85 -13.45 10.96 -9.27
N GLY A 86 -13.78 10.15 -10.29
CA GLY A 86 -13.75 10.57 -11.69
C GLY A 86 -12.35 10.74 -12.26
N ALA A 87 -11.31 10.25 -11.57
CA ALA A 87 -9.92 10.35 -12.01
C ALA A 87 -9.68 9.57 -13.32
N VAL A 88 -10.20 8.34 -13.39
CA VAL A 88 -10.24 7.52 -14.60
C VAL A 88 -11.46 6.59 -14.60
N ALA A 89 -11.92 6.19 -15.78
CA ALA A 89 -12.96 5.19 -15.91
C ALA A 89 -12.51 3.80 -15.41
N LEU A 90 -13.46 2.98 -14.95
CA LEU A 90 -13.18 1.65 -14.39
C LEU A 90 -12.34 0.75 -15.31
N PRO A 91 -12.57 0.68 -16.65
CA PRO A 91 -11.73 -0.13 -17.53
C PRO A 91 -10.25 0.26 -17.52
N ILE A 92 -9.95 1.57 -17.48
CA ILE A 92 -8.57 2.08 -17.38
C ILE A 92 -8.01 1.77 -15.98
N SER A 93 -8.83 1.91 -14.94
CA SER A 93 -8.43 1.63 -13.56
C SER A 93 -8.07 0.15 -13.33
N ILE A 94 -8.72 -0.79 -14.04
CA ILE A 94 -8.36 -2.21 -14.06
C ILE A 94 -6.94 -2.41 -14.61
N CYS A 95 -6.52 -1.60 -15.59
CA CYS A 95 -5.17 -1.72 -16.14
C CYS A 95 -4.09 -1.40 -15.10
N TYR A 96 -4.37 -0.59 -14.07
CA TYR A 96 -3.44 -0.28 -12.98
C TYR A 96 -3.21 -1.42 -11.98
N ILE A 97 -3.87 -2.58 -12.12
CA ILE A 97 -3.71 -3.71 -11.18
C ILE A 97 -2.24 -4.08 -10.94
N PRO A 98 -1.36 -4.18 -11.96
CA PRO A 98 0.06 -4.51 -11.74
C PRO A 98 0.78 -3.45 -10.89
N GLY A 99 0.55 -2.16 -11.18
CA GLY A 99 1.14 -1.06 -10.41
C GLY A 99 0.64 -1.00 -8.97
N ASN A 100 -0.67 -1.16 -8.75
CA ASN A 100 -1.29 -1.22 -7.43
C ASN A 100 -0.79 -2.42 -6.63
N LEU A 101 -0.73 -3.60 -7.25
CA LEU A 101 -0.19 -4.79 -6.59
C LEU A 101 1.28 -4.58 -6.18
N ALA A 102 2.09 -3.97 -7.03
CA ALA A 102 3.48 -3.64 -6.68
C ALA A 102 3.54 -2.65 -5.51
N GLN A 103 2.72 -1.59 -5.52
CA GLN A 103 2.63 -0.61 -4.45
C GLN A 103 2.22 -1.24 -3.10
N ALA A 104 1.30 -2.19 -3.14
CA ALA A 104 0.85 -2.94 -1.96
C ALA A 104 1.92 -3.94 -1.47
N ALA A 105 2.53 -4.71 -2.37
CA ALA A 105 3.31 -5.90 -2.03
C ALA A 105 4.78 -5.64 -1.67
N ILE A 106 5.44 -4.66 -2.30
CA ILE A 106 6.91 -4.50 -2.20
C ILE A 106 7.35 -4.24 -0.75
N GLY A 107 6.66 -3.34 -0.03
CA GLY A 107 6.97 -3.08 1.38
C GLY A 107 6.80 -4.32 2.24
N ALA A 108 5.71 -5.05 2.04
CA ALA A 108 5.40 -6.27 2.80
C ALA A 108 6.39 -7.41 2.53
N TRP A 109 6.85 -7.56 1.29
CA TRP A 109 7.92 -8.47 0.92
C TRP A 109 9.23 -8.09 1.62
N ALA A 110 9.61 -6.80 1.57
CA ALA A 110 10.86 -6.32 2.15
C ALA A 110 10.89 -6.49 3.67
N PHE A 111 9.78 -6.22 4.37
CA PHE A 111 9.69 -6.42 5.82
C PHE A 111 9.93 -7.87 6.23
N ARG A 112 9.38 -8.83 5.47
CA ARG A 112 9.60 -10.27 5.72
C ARG A 112 11.01 -10.69 5.32
N LYS A 113 11.50 -10.25 4.17
CA LYS A 113 12.84 -10.59 3.63
C LYS A 113 13.97 -10.12 4.55
N PHE A 114 13.85 -8.93 5.12
CA PHE A 114 14.87 -8.32 5.96
C PHE A 114 14.60 -8.45 7.46
N ASP A 115 13.58 -9.22 7.86
CA ASP A 115 13.16 -9.40 9.25
C ASP A 115 13.01 -8.06 9.99
N CYS A 116 12.18 -7.18 9.43
CA CYS A 116 11.88 -5.86 9.98
C CYS A 116 10.67 -5.91 10.90
N ASP A 117 10.66 -5.10 11.96
CA ASP A 117 9.54 -5.01 12.89
C ASP A 117 8.54 -3.93 12.42
N PRO A 118 7.26 -4.25 12.15
CA PRO A 118 6.22 -3.29 11.76
C PRO A 118 6.02 -2.13 12.73
N ARG A 119 6.53 -2.22 13.96
CA ARG A 119 6.50 -1.13 14.96
C ARG A 119 7.62 -0.11 14.78
N LEU A 120 8.44 -0.25 13.73
CA LEU A 120 9.56 0.63 13.39
C LEU A 120 10.49 0.86 14.59
N LYS A 121 11.07 -0.23 15.13
CA LYS A 121 11.85 -0.22 16.36
C LYS A 121 13.33 0.10 16.17
N SER A 122 13.84 -0.08 14.95
CA SER A 122 15.24 0.11 14.61
C SER A 122 15.39 0.92 13.32
N ALA A 123 16.54 1.55 13.13
CA ALA A 123 16.84 2.30 11.90
C ALA A 123 16.64 1.46 10.63
N LYS A 124 16.97 0.16 10.68
CA LYS A 124 16.71 -0.80 9.60
C LYS A 124 15.23 -0.83 9.22
N ASP A 125 14.32 -0.92 10.20
CA ASP A 125 12.88 -1.00 9.96
C ASP A 125 12.36 0.26 9.25
N TRP A 126 12.87 1.44 9.66
CA TRP A 126 12.57 2.72 9.04
C TRP A 126 13.09 2.82 7.61
N ILE A 127 14.36 2.51 7.40
CA ILE A 127 14.99 2.56 6.08
C ILE A 127 14.28 1.60 5.12
N VAL A 128 13.98 0.38 5.54
CA VAL A 128 13.25 -0.59 4.71
C VAL A 128 11.85 -0.08 4.36
N PHE A 129 11.13 0.52 5.32
CA PHE A 129 9.83 1.10 5.02
C PHE A 129 9.91 2.25 4.00
N LEU A 130 10.78 3.23 4.25
CA LEU A 130 10.89 4.41 3.39
C LEU A 130 11.43 4.06 1.99
N LEU A 131 12.34 3.09 1.86
CA LEU A 131 12.85 2.72 0.55
C LEU A 131 11.90 1.80 -0.21
N PHE A 132 11.38 0.75 0.41
CA PHE A 132 10.59 -0.26 -0.28
C PHE A 132 9.08 0.00 -0.21
N GLY A 133 8.58 0.35 0.97
CA GLY A 133 7.15 0.61 1.20
C GLY A 133 6.66 1.96 0.67
N THR A 134 7.56 2.91 0.43
CA THR A 134 7.19 4.22 -0.12
C THR A 134 7.88 4.48 -1.45
N VAL A 135 9.19 4.76 -1.48
CA VAL A 135 9.89 5.20 -2.70
C VAL A 135 9.78 4.20 -3.86
N LEU A 136 10.27 2.97 -3.69
CA LEU A 136 10.31 2.01 -4.79
C LEU A 136 8.90 1.58 -5.23
N ALA A 137 8.03 1.30 -4.27
CA ALA A 137 6.62 1.02 -4.50
C ALA A 137 5.97 2.09 -5.40
N ASN A 138 6.16 3.36 -5.04
CA ASN A 138 5.52 4.46 -5.75
C ASN A 138 6.16 4.78 -7.08
N ALA A 139 7.47 4.61 -7.23
CA ALA A 139 8.14 4.77 -8.52
C ALA A 139 7.58 3.78 -9.55
N ILE A 140 7.38 2.51 -9.15
CA ILE A 140 6.82 1.47 -10.03
C ILE A 140 5.37 1.79 -10.38
N GLY A 141 4.53 2.08 -9.38
CA GLY A 141 3.12 2.40 -9.66
C GLY A 141 2.93 3.69 -10.45
N ALA A 142 3.77 4.71 -10.24
CA ALA A 142 3.73 5.93 -11.05
C ALA A 142 4.18 5.69 -12.49
N ALA A 143 5.23 4.87 -12.70
CA ALA A 143 5.71 4.53 -14.04
C ALA A 143 4.65 3.76 -14.83
N GLU A 144 4.08 2.72 -14.21
CA GLU A 144 3.03 1.90 -14.83
C GLU A 144 1.74 2.69 -15.07
N GLY A 145 1.31 3.49 -14.08
CA GLY A 145 0.13 4.35 -14.22
C GLY A 145 0.27 5.36 -15.35
N ASN A 146 1.46 5.97 -15.51
CA ASN A 146 1.73 6.89 -16.62
C ASN A 146 1.76 6.17 -17.98
N LEU A 147 2.31 4.96 -18.04
CA LEU A 147 2.27 4.15 -19.25
C LEU A 147 0.82 3.86 -19.66
N VAL A 148 -0.02 3.43 -18.73
CA VAL A 148 -1.44 3.19 -18.99
C VAL A 148 -2.15 4.47 -19.43
N LEU A 149 -1.97 5.58 -18.72
CA LEU A 149 -2.57 6.86 -19.12
C LEU A 149 -2.18 7.28 -20.54
N TYR A 150 -0.91 7.10 -20.90
CA TYR A 150 -0.42 7.39 -22.25
C TYR A 150 -1.03 6.47 -23.31
N LEU A 151 -1.05 5.14 -23.05
CA LEU A 151 -1.62 4.15 -23.97
C LEU A 151 -3.11 4.35 -24.26
N PHE A 152 -3.85 4.89 -23.29
CA PHE A 152 -5.27 5.23 -23.44
C PHE A 152 -5.52 6.66 -23.94
N GLY A 153 -4.47 7.42 -24.27
CA GLY A 153 -4.58 8.79 -24.79
C GLY A 153 -5.06 9.81 -23.76
N MET A 154 -4.95 9.49 -22.47
CA MET A 154 -5.36 10.37 -21.36
C MET A 154 -4.33 11.47 -21.08
N ILE A 155 -3.05 11.21 -21.40
CA ILE A 155 -1.96 12.19 -21.30
C ILE A 155 -1.09 12.10 -22.55
N THR A 156 -0.42 13.20 -22.90
CA THR A 156 0.58 13.22 -23.97
C THR A 156 1.95 12.79 -23.45
N ALA A 157 2.89 12.47 -24.35
CA ALA A 157 4.25 12.07 -23.95
C ALA A 157 4.98 13.20 -23.19
N GLU A 158 4.71 14.45 -23.55
CA GLU A 158 5.29 15.65 -22.91
C GLU A 158 4.78 15.85 -21.49
N ALA A 159 3.58 15.34 -21.17
CA ALA A 159 2.99 15.43 -19.84
C ALA A 159 3.50 14.34 -18.87
N ILE A 160 4.14 13.28 -19.38
CA ILE A 160 4.62 12.15 -18.58
C ILE A 160 5.55 12.59 -17.44
N PRO A 161 6.56 13.47 -17.64
CA PRO A 161 7.44 13.87 -16.54
C PRO A 161 6.69 14.53 -15.38
N LEU A 162 5.81 15.50 -15.68
CA LEU A 162 5.03 16.19 -14.66
C LEU A 162 4.07 15.22 -13.94
N SER A 163 3.37 14.39 -14.70
CA SER A 163 2.43 13.40 -14.20
C SER A 163 3.12 12.33 -13.34
N PHE A 164 4.28 11.83 -13.78
CA PHE A 164 5.10 10.89 -13.03
C PHE A 164 5.56 11.47 -11.70
N PHE A 165 6.20 12.65 -11.71
CA PHE A 165 6.70 13.25 -10.47
C PHE A 165 5.58 13.68 -9.53
N GLY A 166 4.46 14.19 -10.06
CA GLY A 166 3.26 14.50 -9.28
C GLY A 166 2.71 13.27 -8.55
N TRP A 167 2.51 12.18 -9.28
CA TRP A 167 2.05 10.91 -8.70
C TRP A 167 3.06 10.36 -7.69
N PHE A 168 4.31 10.21 -8.13
CA PHE A 168 5.37 9.58 -7.35
C PHE A 168 5.58 10.31 -6.02
N LEU A 169 5.73 11.63 -6.05
CA LEU A 169 5.94 12.43 -4.84
C LEU A 169 4.69 12.45 -3.98
N GLY A 170 3.51 12.63 -4.59
CA GLY A 170 2.25 12.68 -3.84
C GLY A 170 1.97 11.41 -3.06
N ASN A 171 2.17 10.26 -3.70
CA ASN A 171 2.03 8.97 -3.05
C ASN A 171 3.14 8.72 -2.01
N THR A 172 4.38 9.10 -2.31
CA THR A 172 5.53 8.86 -1.41
C THR A 172 5.45 9.69 -0.15
N VAL A 173 5.07 10.97 -0.24
CA VAL A 173 4.89 11.83 0.92
C VAL A 173 3.71 11.33 1.77
N ALA A 174 2.58 11.04 1.13
CA ALA A 174 1.40 10.56 1.85
C ALA A 174 1.70 9.27 2.61
N SER A 175 2.40 8.32 2.00
CA SER A 175 2.70 7.05 2.63
C SER A 175 3.86 7.06 3.60
N ALA A 176 4.86 7.92 3.38
CA ALA A 176 5.91 8.14 4.37
C ALA A 176 5.33 8.68 5.67
N ILE A 177 4.41 9.66 5.61
CA ILE A 177 3.83 10.26 6.81
C ILE A 177 2.80 9.32 7.43
N LEU A 178 1.74 8.98 6.68
CA LEU A 178 0.61 8.22 7.24
C LEU A 178 0.99 6.77 7.50
N GLY A 179 1.80 6.17 6.63
CA GLY A 179 2.26 4.80 6.81
C GLY A 179 3.16 4.66 8.03
N VAL A 180 4.04 5.63 8.31
CA VAL A 180 4.81 5.67 9.57
C VAL A 180 3.89 5.76 10.77
N ILE A 181 2.89 6.65 10.75
CA ILE A 181 1.94 6.80 11.86
C ILE A 181 1.22 5.46 12.11
N MET A 182 0.66 4.86 11.05
CA MET A 182 -0.02 3.57 11.15
C MET A 182 0.92 2.50 11.71
N LEU A 183 2.10 2.33 11.12
CA LEU A 183 3.05 1.30 11.55
C LEU A 183 3.56 1.53 12.97
N LYS A 184 3.95 2.75 13.33
CA LYS A 184 4.53 3.06 14.63
C LYS A 184 3.52 2.88 15.76
N PHE A 185 2.29 3.36 15.56
CA PHE A 185 1.30 3.47 16.63
C PHE A 185 0.26 2.34 16.62
N LEU A 186 -0.08 1.77 15.46
CA LEU A 186 -1.12 0.74 15.35
C LEU A 186 -0.56 -0.67 15.26
N SER A 187 0.65 -0.88 14.72
CA SER A 187 1.27 -2.23 14.72
C SER A 187 1.34 -2.89 16.10
N PRO A 188 1.63 -2.18 17.22
CA PRO A 188 1.59 -2.80 18.55
C PRO A 188 0.24 -3.43 18.92
N LEU A 189 -0.86 -2.93 18.34
CA LEU A 189 -2.22 -3.44 18.53
C LEU A 189 -2.50 -4.56 17.52
N VAL A 190 -2.25 -4.31 16.24
CA VAL A 190 -2.52 -5.26 15.15
C VAL A 190 -1.74 -6.55 15.33
N MET A 191 -0.48 -6.49 15.74
CA MET A 191 0.35 -7.70 15.91
C MET A 191 -0.12 -8.63 17.04
N LYS A 192 -0.97 -8.15 17.95
CA LYS A 192 -1.57 -8.97 19.00
C LYS A 192 -2.80 -9.74 18.52
N THR A 193 -3.38 -9.37 17.37
CA THR A 193 -4.58 -10.02 16.85
C THR A 193 -4.23 -11.31 16.13
N ARG A 194 -5.24 -12.18 15.97
CA ARG A 194 -5.12 -13.37 15.11
C ARG A 194 -5.03 -13.04 13.62
N THR A 195 -5.45 -11.83 13.22
CA THR A 195 -5.50 -11.39 11.83
C THR A 195 -4.15 -10.94 11.26
N PHE A 196 -3.18 -10.59 12.12
CA PHE A 196 -1.82 -10.30 11.66
C PHE A 196 -1.19 -11.51 10.96
N CYS A 197 -0.79 -11.32 9.71
CA CYS A 197 -0.27 -12.35 8.84
C CYS A 197 1.26 -12.38 8.89
N LYS A 198 1.79 -13.44 9.50
CA LYS A 198 3.24 -13.69 9.57
C LYS A 198 3.81 -14.10 8.20
N GLY A 199 3.04 -14.87 7.41
CA GLY A 199 3.34 -15.21 6.02
C GLY A 199 2.60 -14.32 5.01
N ILE A 200 2.43 -14.82 3.78
CA ILE A 200 1.52 -14.21 2.78
C ILE A 200 0.08 -14.39 3.25
N TRP A 201 -0.29 -15.59 3.65
CA TRP A 201 -1.56 -15.85 4.32
C TRP A 201 -1.30 -16.00 5.82
N ALA A 202 -2.36 -15.89 6.62
CA ALA A 202 -2.29 -16.24 8.03
C ALA A 202 -2.02 -17.73 8.17
#